data_AF-A0A933DSK0-F1
#
_entry.id   AF-A0A933DSK0-F1
#
_cell.length_a   1.000
_cell.length_b   1.000
_cell.length_c   1.000
_cell.angle_alpha   90.00
_cell.angle_beta   90.00
_cell.angle_gamma   90.00
#
_symmetry.space_group_name_H-M   'P 1'
#
loop_
_entity.id
_entity.type
_entity.pdbx_description
1 polymer ?
#
loop_
_entity_poly.entity_id
_entity_poly.type
_entity_poly.pdbx_seq_one_letter_code
_entity_poly.pdbx_strand_id
1 'polypeptide(L)'
;MKSLEDQMAFYAAYHQDGRNKASHFIGVPMIMLSLFIPLAWIRLDVGGVPLTAAMLFAAVVMVYYFLLDLPLAIAMLAVSALLVWLGHQVAALGAAQGWAWFGVLFVGGWIVQLVGHVFEGRKPALADNLFQIFVAPIFLAAEVFFAFGYKPRLHEAVQRRAQLSRAQSAESSISLTRTSSESGASGSRST
;
A
#
# COMPACT_ATOMS: atom_id res chain seq x y z
N MET A 1 11.26 -11.80 8.71
CA MET A 1 10.25 -10.92 8.07
C MET A 1 8.94 -11.70 7.95
N LYS A 2 7.78 -11.04 8.05
CA LYS A 2 6.49 -11.68 7.74
C LYS A 2 6.50 -12.20 6.30
N SER A 3 5.90 -13.36 6.03
CA SER A 3 5.83 -13.91 4.67
C SER A 3 5.00 -13.02 3.75
N LEU A 4 5.15 -13.17 2.43
CA LEU A 4 4.29 -12.49 1.47
C LEU A 4 2.80 -12.76 1.77
N GLU A 5 2.45 -14.01 2.05
CA GLU A 5 1.08 -14.39 2.40
C GLU A 5 0.58 -13.64 3.64
N ASP A 6 1.38 -13.56 4.72
CA ASP A 6 0.97 -12.85 5.94
C ASP A 6 0.68 -11.36 5.68
N GLN A 7 1.52 -10.73 4.87
CA GLN A 7 1.42 -9.32 4.56
C GLN A 7 0.24 -9.04 3.63
N MET A 8 0.05 -9.89 2.62
CA MET A 8 -1.07 -9.81 1.69
C MET A 8 -2.40 -10.11 2.38
N ALA A 9 -2.45 -11.08 3.28
CA ALA A 9 -3.65 -11.39 4.05
C ALA A 9 -4.05 -10.22 4.96
N PHE A 10 -3.07 -9.57 5.59
CA PHE A 10 -3.31 -8.34 6.34
C PHE A 10 -3.91 -7.26 5.44
N TYR A 11 -3.28 -6.97 4.30
CA TYR A 11 -3.78 -5.96 3.37
C TYR A 11 -5.19 -6.29 2.86
N ALA A 12 -5.42 -7.54 2.44
CA ALA A 12 -6.70 -8.00 1.92
C ALA A 12 -7.84 -7.89 2.96
N ALA A 13 -7.54 -7.97 4.27
CA ALA A 13 -8.55 -7.75 5.30
C ALA A 13 -9.09 -6.30 5.33
N TYR A 14 -8.34 -5.33 4.81
CA TYR A 14 -8.74 -3.92 4.72
C TYR A 14 -9.26 -3.51 3.34
N HIS A 15 -9.10 -4.35 2.31
CA HIS A 15 -9.44 -4.00 0.93
C HIS A 15 -10.18 -5.16 0.25
N GLN A 16 -11.49 -5.26 0.47
CA GLN A 16 -12.36 -6.27 -0.15
C GLN A 16 -13.27 -5.65 -1.20
N ASP A 17 -13.65 -4.38 -1.05
CA ASP A 17 -14.48 -3.67 -2.02
C ASP A 17 -13.69 -3.38 -3.31
N GLY A 18 -14.26 -3.74 -4.47
CA GLY A 18 -13.62 -3.54 -5.76
C GLY A 18 -13.36 -2.07 -6.11
N ARG A 19 -14.20 -1.14 -5.63
CA ARG A 19 -14.01 0.31 -5.83
C ARG A 19 -12.84 0.83 -4.99
N ASN A 20 -12.69 0.31 -3.77
CA ASN A 20 -11.55 0.61 -2.92
C ASN A 20 -10.25 0.09 -3.56
N LYS A 21 -10.23 -1.17 -4.02
CA LYS A 21 -9.08 -1.69 -4.76
C LYS A 21 -8.76 -0.85 -6.00
N ALA A 22 -9.77 -0.49 -6.80
CA ALA A 22 -9.59 0.32 -8.01
C ALA A 22 -9.02 1.71 -7.71
N SER A 23 -9.47 2.36 -6.63
CA SER A 23 -8.91 3.65 -6.25
C SER A 23 -7.45 3.53 -5.80
N HIS A 24 -7.08 2.44 -5.12
CA HIS A 24 -5.68 2.15 -4.77
C HIS A 24 -4.81 1.87 -6.00
N PHE A 25 -5.35 1.18 -7.01
CA PHE A 25 -4.67 0.98 -8.30
C PHE A 25 -4.31 2.29 -9.01
N ILE A 26 -5.02 3.38 -8.71
CA ILE A 26 -4.73 4.72 -9.25
C ILE A 26 -3.85 5.52 -8.29
N GLY A 27 -4.24 5.58 -7.01
CA GLY A 27 -3.60 6.44 -6.03
C GLY A 27 -2.18 5.99 -5.64
N VAL A 28 -1.91 4.68 -5.56
CA VAL A 28 -0.57 4.19 -5.20
C VAL A 28 0.47 4.58 -6.26
N PRO A 29 0.26 4.34 -7.58
CA PRO A 29 1.18 4.84 -8.61
C PRO A 29 1.34 6.36 -8.62
N MET A 30 0.26 7.12 -8.38
CA MET A 30 0.35 8.59 -8.29
C MET A 30 1.28 9.04 -7.15
N ILE A 31 1.11 8.46 -5.96
CA ILE A 31 1.98 8.79 -4.82
C ILE A 31 3.42 8.35 -5.09
N MET A 32 3.64 7.13 -5.60
CA MET A 32 4.99 6.67 -5.94
C MET A 32 5.68 7.61 -6.94
N LEU A 33 5.00 7.98 -8.03
CA LEU A 33 5.52 8.93 -9.01
C LEU A 33 5.84 10.27 -8.36
N SER A 34 4.93 10.79 -7.52
CA SER A 34 5.13 12.06 -6.84
C SER A 34 6.42 12.05 -6.02
N LEU A 35 6.68 11.00 -5.23
CA LEU A 35 7.86 10.89 -4.38
C LEU A 35 9.16 10.83 -5.20
N PHE A 36 9.15 10.23 -6.39
CA PHE A 36 10.33 10.18 -7.24
C PHE A 36 10.72 11.53 -7.84
N ILE A 37 9.81 12.50 -7.95
CA ILE A 37 10.12 13.83 -8.50
C ILE A 37 11.17 14.57 -7.66
N PRO A 38 10.96 14.87 -6.37
CA PRO A 38 11.96 15.58 -5.57
C PRO A 38 13.22 14.72 -5.33
N LEU A 39 13.06 13.40 -5.23
CA LEU A 39 14.20 12.49 -5.07
C LEU A 39 15.12 12.45 -6.32
N ALA A 40 14.61 12.80 -7.51
CA ALA A 40 15.41 12.89 -8.73
C ALA A 40 16.33 14.12 -8.77
N TRP A 41 16.09 15.14 -7.94
CA TRP A 41 16.98 16.31 -7.81
C TRP A 41 18.18 16.05 -6.90
N ILE A 42 18.10 15.07 -5.99
CA ILE A 42 19.22 14.66 -5.14
C ILE A 42 20.09 13.72 -5.97
N ARG A 43 21.20 14.24 -6.49
CA ARG A 43 22.10 13.53 -7.41
C ARG A 43 23.47 13.28 -6.78
N LEU A 44 24.02 12.12 -7.06
CA LEU A 44 25.36 11.69 -6.71
C LEU A 44 26.03 11.19 -7.99
N ASP A 45 27.22 11.68 -8.29
CA ASP A 45 28.05 11.12 -9.35
C ASP A 45 28.93 10.02 -8.75
N VAL A 46 28.77 8.79 -9.22
CA VAL A 46 29.60 7.65 -8.80
C VAL A 46 30.27 7.07 -10.02
N GLY A 47 31.54 7.43 -10.23
CA GLY A 47 32.34 6.92 -11.34
C GLY A 47 31.80 7.31 -12.72
N GLY A 48 31.20 8.50 -12.86
CA GLY A 48 30.60 8.98 -14.10
C GLY A 48 29.18 8.49 -14.36
N VAL A 49 28.60 7.72 -13.44
CA VAL A 49 27.19 7.30 -13.50
C VAL A 49 26.36 8.23 -12.61
N PRO A 50 25.38 8.97 -13.17
CA PRO A 50 24.49 9.80 -12.38
C PRO A 50 23.50 8.92 -11.62
N LEU A 51 23.72 8.78 -10.31
CA LEU A 51 22.79 8.14 -9.39
C LEU A 51 21.90 9.20 -8.74
N THR A 52 20.62 8.90 -8.57
CA THR A 52 19.69 9.77 -7.84
C THR A 52 19.13 9.07 -6.62
N ALA A 53 18.69 9.85 -5.62
CA ALA A 53 18.01 9.28 -4.46
C ALA A 53 16.76 8.48 -4.85
N ALA A 54 16.10 8.83 -5.97
CA ALA A 54 14.97 8.06 -6.51
C ALA A 54 15.39 6.65 -6.93
N MET A 55 16.52 6.52 -7.64
CA MET A 55 17.07 5.22 -8.04
C MET A 55 17.48 4.38 -6.83
N LEU A 56 18.16 5.00 -5.85
CA LEU A 56 18.58 4.30 -4.62
C LEU A 56 17.39 3.82 -3.79
N PHE A 57 16.40 4.68 -3.60
CA PHE A 57 15.18 4.33 -2.88
C PHE A 57 14.43 3.19 -3.59
N ALA A 58 14.25 3.28 -4.92
CA ALA A 58 13.64 2.21 -5.70
C ALA A 58 14.43 0.90 -5.58
N ALA A 59 15.76 0.95 -5.63
CA ALA A 59 16.61 -0.23 -5.49
C ALA A 59 16.43 -0.92 -4.12
N VAL A 60 16.37 -0.15 -3.02
CA VAL A 60 16.13 -0.69 -1.68
C VAL A 60 14.76 -1.37 -1.59
N VAL A 61 13.71 -0.72 -2.10
CA VAL A 61 12.36 -1.31 -2.14
C VAL A 61 12.33 -2.56 -3.03
N MET A 62 13.06 -2.54 -4.15
CA MET A 62 13.16 -3.71 -5.03
C MET A 62 13.86 -4.89 -4.37
N VAL A 63 14.94 -4.67 -3.62
CA VAL A 63 15.58 -5.73 -2.82
C VAL A 63 14.54 -6.38 -1.90
N TYR A 64 13.75 -5.56 -1.21
CA TYR A 64 12.65 -6.07 -0.39
C TYR A 64 11.64 -6.90 -1.19
N TYR A 65 11.25 -6.49 -2.39
CA TYR A 65 10.33 -7.25 -3.24
C TYR A 65 10.93 -8.56 -3.75
N PHE A 66 12.20 -8.58 -4.15
CA PHE A 66 12.89 -9.80 -4.54
C PHE A 66 12.98 -10.81 -3.40
N LEU A 67 13.12 -10.34 -2.15
CA LEU A 67 13.07 -11.19 -0.95
C LEU A 67 11.67 -11.73 -0.66
N LEU A 68 10.61 -11.10 -1.18
CA LEU A 68 9.23 -11.55 -0.99
C LEU A 68 8.80 -12.57 -2.05
N ASP A 69 8.94 -12.23 -3.33
CA ASP A 69 8.52 -13.07 -4.45
C ASP A 69 9.12 -12.60 -5.78
N LEU A 70 9.90 -13.47 -6.43
CA LEU A 70 10.63 -13.13 -7.64
C LEU A 70 9.72 -12.72 -8.82
N PRO A 71 8.65 -13.47 -9.20
CA PRO A 71 7.75 -13.04 -10.27
C PRO A 71 7.09 -11.67 -10.04
N LEU A 72 6.60 -11.41 -8.81
CA LEU A 72 6.01 -10.11 -8.48
C LEU A 72 7.06 -9.00 -8.43
N ALA A 73 8.27 -9.30 -7.97
CA ALA A 73 9.39 -8.37 -8.00
C ALA A 73 9.75 -7.97 -9.44
N ILE A 74 9.78 -8.91 -10.39
CA ILE A 74 10.04 -8.58 -11.80
C ILE A 74 8.96 -7.65 -12.37
N ALA A 75 7.68 -7.91 -12.06
CA ALA A 75 6.60 -7.01 -12.46
C ALA A 75 6.76 -5.62 -11.84
N MET A 76 7.07 -5.55 -10.54
CA MET A 76 7.31 -4.29 -9.83
C MET A 76 8.58 -3.57 -10.28
N LEU A 77 9.59 -4.29 -10.78
CA LEU A 77 10.78 -3.69 -11.36
C LEU A 77 10.42 -2.87 -12.59
N ALA A 78 9.61 -3.43 -13.49
CA ALA A 78 9.14 -2.72 -14.68
C ALA A 78 8.32 -1.47 -14.32
N VAL A 79 7.38 -1.60 -13.39
CA VAL A 79 6.57 -0.47 -12.90
C VAL A 79 7.45 0.59 -12.24
N SER A 80 8.32 0.21 -11.32
CA SER A 80 9.18 1.14 -10.59
C SER A 80 10.17 1.84 -11.52
N ALA A 81 10.77 1.12 -12.48
CA ALA A 81 11.65 1.72 -13.47
C ALA A 81 10.92 2.77 -14.31
N LEU A 82 9.68 2.48 -14.75
CA LEU A 82 8.85 3.44 -15.48
C LEU A 82 8.54 4.68 -14.62
N LEU A 83 8.13 4.49 -13.37
CA LEU A 83 7.79 5.61 -12.48
C LEU A 83 9.00 6.45 -12.09
N VAL A 84 10.17 5.82 -11.88
CA VAL A 84 11.44 6.53 -11.66
C VAL A 84 11.79 7.35 -12.90
N TRP A 85 11.71 6.76 -14.09
CA TRP A 85 11.96 7.48 -15.34
C TRP A 85 11.02 8.68 -15.50
N LEU A 86 9.71 8.48 -15.34
CA LEU A 86 8.72 9.57 -15.38
C LEU A 86 9.01 10.65 -14.33
N GLY A 87 9.40 10.27 -13.12
CA GLY A 87 9.79 11.20 -12.06
C GLY A 87 10.96 12.10 -12.48
N HIS A 88 11.97 11.54 -13.16
CA HIS A 88 13.07 12.32 -13.73
C HIS A 88 12.61 13.25 -14.86
N GLN A 89 11.71 12.79 -15.73
CA GLN A 89 11.17 13.62 -16.82
C GLN A 89 10.41 14.84 -16.26
N VAL A 90 9.59 14.64 -15.24
CA VAL A 90 8.85 15.73 -14.58
C VAL A 90 9.80 16.66 -13.80
N ALA A 91 10.78 16.09 -13.09
CA ALA A 91 11.80 16.85 -12.37
C ALA A 91 12.64 17.75 -13.31
N ALA A 92 12.83 17.33 -14.57
CA ALA A 92 13.55 18.09 -15.60
C ALA A 92 12.76 19.28 -16.16
N LEU A 93 11.44 19.39 -15.90
CA LEU A 93 10.64 20.55 -16.30
C LEU A 93 10.97 21.82 -15.48
N GLY A 94 11.76 21.69 -14.42
CA GLY A 94 12.11 22.77 -13.50
C GLY A 94 11.45 22.61 -12.13
N ALA A 95 12.01 23.30 -11.13
CA ALA A 95 11.59 23.14 -9.74
C ALA A 95 10.13 23.55 -9.50
N ALA A 96 9.67 24.64 -10.11
CA ALA A 96 8.29 25.12 -9.93
C ALA A 96 7.27 24.10 -10.44
N GLN A 97 7.45 23.60 -11.67
CA GLN A 97 6.60 22.59 -12.29
C GLN A 97 6.70 21.25 -11.55
N GLY A 98 7.91 20.84 -11.15
CA GLY A 98 8.11 19.61 -10.39
C GLY A 98 7.38 19.62 -9.04
N TRP A 99 7.46 20.72 -8.28
CA TRP A 99 6.73 20.86 -7.02
C TRP A 99 5.20 20.94 -7.23
N ALA A 100 4.74 21.59 -8.30
CA ALA A 100 3.33 21.61 -8.65
C ALA A 100 2.79 20.20 -8.94
N TRP A 101 3.50 19.42 -9.79
CA TRP A 101 3.13 18.05 -10.09
C TRP A 101 3.25 17.12 -8.88
N PHE A 102 4.29 17.29 -8.06
CA PHE A 102 4.39 16.61 -6.77
C PHE A 102 3.13 16.83 -5.93
N GLY A 103 2.73 18.10 -5.73
CA GLY A 103 1.56 18.44 -4.93
C GLY A 103 0.27 17.81 -5.48
N VAL A 104 0.03 17.96 -6.79
CA VAL A 104 -1.16 17.40 -7.46
C VAL A 104 -1.22 15.88 -7.32
N LEU A 105 -0.12 15.18 -7.62
CA LEU A 105 -0.07 13.72 -7.60
C LEU A 105 -0.10 13.16 -6.18
N PHE A 106 0.63 13.78 -5.24
CA PHE A 106 0.68 13.33 -3.86
C PHE A 106 -0.67 13.52 -3.16
N VAL A 107 -1.20 14.74 -3.17
CA VAL A 107 -2.49 15.05 -2.52
C VAL A 107 -3.63 14.36 -3.26
N GLY A 108 -3.65 14.40 -4.59
CA GLY A 108 -4.66 13.71 -5.39
C GLY A 108 -4.66 12.20 -5.17
N GLY A 109 -3.47 11.58 -5.14
CA GLY A 109 -3.33 10.14 -4.89
C GLY A 109 -3.83 9.72 -3.52
N TRP A 110 -3.62 10.54 -2.48
CA TRP A 110 -4.21 10.32 -1.15
C TRP A 110 -5.72 10.47 -1.16
N ILE A 111 -6.26 11.54 -1.76
CA ILE A 111 -7.71 11.77 -1.85
C ILE A 111 -8.40 10.57 -2.50
N VAL A 112 -7.89 10.10 -3.64
CA VAL A 112 -8.45 8.95 -4.37
C VAL A 112 -8.47 7.69 -3.49
N GLN A 113 -7.39 7.39 -2.78
CA GLN A 113 -7.34 6.24 -1.85
C GLN A 113 -8.30 6.39 -0.68
N LEU A 114 -8.34 7.56 -0.04
CA LEU A 114 -9.24 7.82 1.09
C LEU A 114 -10.72 7.71 0.69
N VAL A 115 -11.09 8.18 -0.50
CA VAL A 115 -12.43 7.99 -1.07
C VAL A 115 -12.74 6.50 -1.27
N GLY A 116 -11.76 5.70 -1.70
CA GLY A 116 -11.87 4.24 -1.74
C GLY A 116 -12.24 3.64 -0.38
N HIS A 117 -11.54 4.06 0.67
CA HIS A 117 -11.79 3.61 2.04
C HIS A 117 -13.16 4.03 2.58
N VAL A 118 -13.73 5.15 2.12
CA VAL A 118 -15.12 5.52 2.45
C VAL A 118 -16.09 4.47 1.91
N PHE A 119 -15.88 3.95 0.70
CA PHE A 119 -16.71 2.87 0.14
C PHE A 119 -16.52 1.54 0.88
N GLU A 120 -15.30 1.24 1.33
CA GLU A 120 -15.01 0.04 2.12
C GLU A 120 -15.61 0.10 3.54
N GLY A 121 -15.79 1.30 4.10
CA GLY A 121 -16.25 1.49 5.47
C GLY A 121 -15.22 1.08 6.54
N ARG A 122 -13.97 0.83 6.14
CA ARG A 122 -12.83 0.54 7.04
C ARG A 122 -11.77 1.62 6.94
N LYS A 123 -11.12 1.87 8.07
CA LYS A 123 -9.96 2.78 8.14
C LYS A 123 -8.81 2.26 7.26
N PRO A 124 -7.93 3.15 6.77
CA PRO A 124 -6.76 2.74 6.01
C PRO A 124 -5.85 1.82 6.83
N ALA A 125 -5.35 0.75 6.20
CA ALA A 125 -4.42 -0.19 6.83
C ALA A 125 -3.13 0.50 7.34
N LEU A 126 -2.78 1.64 6.74
CA LEU A 126 -1.66 2.49 7.15
C LEU A 126 -1.81 3.02 8.58
N ALA A 127 -3.05 3.26 9.03
CA ALA A 127 -3.32 3.75 10.39
C ALA A 127 -2.90 2.73 11.45
N ASP A 128 -2.95 1.43 11.11
CA ASP A 128 -2.55 0.35 12.00
C ASP A 128 -1.09 -0.07 11.80
N ASN A 129 -0.55 0.11 10.59
CA ASN A 129 0.83 -0.23 10.28
C ASN A 129 1.40 0.61 9.12
N LEU A 130 2.29 1.56 9.44
CA LEU A 130 2.94 2.43 8.46
C LEU A 130 3.73 1.65 7.38
N PHE A 131 4.24 0.46 7.72
CA PHE A 131 5.00 -0.36 6.77
C PHE A 131 4.15 -0.85 5.59
N GLN A 132 2.82 -0.76 5.67
CA GLN A 132 1.92 -1.07 4.56
C GLN A 132 2.15 -0.19 3.34
N ILE A 133 2.74 1.00 3.48
CA ILE A 133 3.07 1.86 2.34
C ILE A 133 4.03 1.17 1.36
N PHE A 134 4.96 0.35 1.85
CA PHE A 134 5.90 -0.41 1.02
C PHE A 134 5.29 -1.70 0.49
N VAL A 135 4.28 -2.25 1.15
CA VAL A 135 3.62 -3.52 0.76
C VAL A 135 2.53 -3.28 -0.29
N ALA A 136 1.84 -2.14 -0.24
CA ALA A 136 0.72 -1.85 -1.13
C ALA A 136 1.06 -2.00 -2.64
N PRO A 137 2.21 -1.53 -3.16
CA PRO A 137 2.50 -1.67 -4.59
C PRO A 137 2.63 -3.14 -5.05
N ILE A 138 3.37 -3.98 -4.31
CA ILE A 138 3.52 -5.40 -4.67
C ILE A 138 2.19 -6.17 -4.49
N PHE A 139 1.32 -5.74 -3.57
CA PHE A 139 -0.03 -6.29 -3.45
C PHE A 139 -0.87 -6.01 -4.71
N LEU A 140 -0.83 -4.78 -5.25
CA LEU A 140 -1.53 -4.44 -6.48
C LEU A 140 -1.02 -5.27 -7.67
N ALA A 141 0.30 -5.49 -7.77
CA ALA A 141 0.86 -6.41 -8.76
C ALA A 141 0.33 -7.85 -8.58
N ALA A 142 0.18 -8.31 -7.33
CA ALA A 142 -0.35 -9.64 -7.05
C ALA A 142 -1.84 -9.76 -7.41
N GLU A 143 -2.66 -8.73 -7.18
CA GLU A 143 -4.06 -8.68 -7.62
C GLU A 143 -4.17 -8.78 -9.16
N VAL A 144 -3.26 -8.13 -9.90
CA VAL A 144 -3.18 -8.30 -11.37
C VAL A 144 -2.84 -9.74 -11.73
N PHE A 145 -1.85 -10.34 -11.06
CA PHE A 145 -1.50 -11.76 -11.28
C PHE A 145 -2.70 -12.68 -11.02
N PHE A 146 -3.43 -12.46 -9.92
CA PHE A 146 -4.62 -13.22 -9.58
C PHE A 146 -5.73 -13.07 -10.63
N ALA A 147 -5.95 -11.85 -11.14
CA ALA A 147 -6.93 -11.59 -12.20
C ALA A 147 -6.60 -12.35 -13.50
N PHE A 148 -5.32 -12.59 -13.79
CA PHE A 148 -4.88 -13.43 -14.92
C PHE A 148 -4.79 -14.93 -14.58
N GLY A 149 -5.19 -15.35 -13.37
CA GLY A 149 -5.17 -16.76 -12.95
C GLY A 149 -3.80 -17.27 -12.46
N TYR A 150 -2.82 -16.38 -12.27
CA TYR A 150 -1.52 -16.76 -11.70
C TYR A 150 -1.60 -16.87 -10.18
N LYS A 151 -0.74 -17.73 -9.60
CA LYS A 151 -0.62 -17.95 -8.14
C LYS A 151 -1.95 -18.27 -7.41
N PRO A 152 -2.80 -19.20 -7.91
CA PRO A 152 -4.13 -19.47 -7.33
C PRO A 152 -4.06 -19.94 -5.86
N ARG A 153 -3.07 -20.77 -5.51
CA ARG A 153 -2.88 -21.24 -4.12
C ARG A 153 -2.60 -20.08 -3.15
N LEU A 154 -1.81 -19.10 -3.58
CA LEU A 154 -1.54 -17.90 -2.78
C LEU A 154 -2.80 -17.06 -2.65
N HIS A 155 -3.57 -16.89 -3.73
CA HIS A 155 -4.83 -16.16 -3.69
C HIS A 155 -5.80 -16.76 -2.67
N GLU A 156 -6.04 -18.08 -2.75
CA GLU A 156 -6.91 -18.80 -1.82
C GLU A 156 -6.43 -18.68 -0.36
N ALA A 157 -5.12 -18.82 -0.12
CA ALA A 157 -4.55 -18.69 1.22
C ALA A 157 -4.73 -17.29 1.80
N VAL A 158 -4.45 -16.26 1.00
CA VAL A 158 -4.64 -14.84 1.36
C VAL A 158 -6.10 -14.55 1.69
N GLN A 159 -7.04 -14.98 0.84
CA GLN A 159 -8.47 -14.73 1.07
C GLN A 159 -8.99 -15.45 2.31
N ARG A 160 -8.67 -16.74 2.47
CA ARG A 160 -9.05 -17.52 3.65
C ARG A 160 -8.55 -16.86 4.93
N ARG A 161 -7.28 -16.44 4.95
CA ARG A 161 -6.69 -15.81 6.13
C ARG A 161 -7.24 -14.41 6.40
N ALA A 162 -7.51 -13.62 5.37
CA ALA A 162 -8.16 -12.32 5.51
C ALA A 162 -9.55 -12.47 6.13
N GLN A 163 -10.36 -13.42 5.66
CA GLN A 163 -11.69 -13.72 6.21
C GLN A 163 -11.63 -14.12 7.69
N LEU A 164 -10.71 -15.03 8.06
CA LEU A 164 -10.50 -15.42 9.45
C LEU A 164 -10.12 -14.24 10.34
N SER A 165 -9.21 -13.38 9.89
CA SER A 165 -8.81 -12.17 10.63
C SER A 165 -9.98 -11.20 10.83
N ARG A 166 -10.87 -11.05 9.83
CA ARG A 166 -12.09 -10.23 9.96
C ARG A 166 -13.08 -10.83 10.96
N ALA A 167 -13.28 -12.15 10.94
CA ALA A 167 -14.18 -12.84 11.87
C ALA A 167 -13.72 -12.69 13.32
N GLN A 168 -12.42 -12.93 13.59
CA GLN A 168 -11.83 -12.75 14.92
C GLN A 168 -11.97 -11.31 15.43
N SER A 169 -11.80 -10.32 14.56
CA SER A 169 -11.98 -8.91 14.91
C SER A 169 -13.42 -8.56 15.27
N ALA A 170 -14.39 -9.17 14.58
CA ALA A 170 -15.82 -8.99 14.85
C ALA A 170 -16.25 -9.68 16.16
N GLU A 171 -15.78 -10.90 16.43
CA GLU A 171 -16.03 -11.59 17.70
C GLU A 171 -15.45 -10.82 18.89
N SER A 172 -14.24 -10.27 18.73
CA SER A 172 -13.58 -9.47 19.77
C SER A 172 -14.37 -8.19 20.08
N SER A 173 -14.89 -7.49 19.06
CA SER A 173 -15.69 -6.28 19.28
C SER A 173 -17.04 -6.56 19.95
N ILE A 174 -17.69 -7.69 19.61
CA ILE A 174 -18.92 -8.14 20.26
C ILE A 174 -18.66 -8.48 21.74
N SER A 175 -17.58 -9.21 22.04
CA SER A 175 -17.19 -9.55 23.42
C SER A 175 -16.90 -8.32 24.29
N LEU A 176 -16.19 -7.33 23.74
CA LEU A 176 -15.93 -6.05 24.42
C LEU A 176 -17.22 -5.25 24.69
N THR A 177 -18.17 -5.27 23.75
CA THR A 177 -19.46 -4.60 23.91
C THR A 177 -20.33 -5.28 24.97
N ARG A 178 -20.27 -6.61 25.07
CA ARG A 178 -21.03 -7.38 26.07
C ARG A 178 -20.46 -7.22 27.49
N THR A 179 -19.14 -7.25 27.64
CA THR A 179 -18.48 -7.07 28.95
C THR A 179 -18.64 -5.64 29.50
N SER A 180 -18.65 -4.63 28.62
CA SER A 180 -18.96 -3.25 29.00
C SER A 180 -20.42 -3.01 29.37
N SER A 181 -21.39 -3.69 28.74
CA SER A 181 -22.81 -3.60 29.13
C SER A 181 -23.10 -4.32 30.46
N GLU A 182 -22.47 -5.48 30.71
CA GLU A 182 -22.63 -6.23 31.96
C GLU A 182 -21.98 -5.50 33.16
N SER A 183 -20.83 -4.83 32.97
CA SER A 183 -20.19 -4.01 34.02
C SER A 183 -20.91 -2.68 34.29
N GLY A 184 -21.51 -2.06 33.27
CA GLY A 184 -22.33 -0.85 33.45
C GLY A 184 -23.66 -1.10 34.16
N ALA A 185 -24.23 -2.31 34.06
CA ALA A 185 -25.49 -2.69 34.70
C ALA A 185 -25.36 -3.03 36.19
N SER A 186 -24.16 -3.39 36.68
CA SER A 186 -23.96 -3.69 38.11
C SER A 186 -23.67 -2.45 38.97
N GLY A 187 -23.30 -1.32 38.35
CA GLY A 187 -22.97 -0.06 39.03
C GLY A 187 -24.16 0.84 39.38
N SER A 188 -25.40 0.51 38.99
CA SER A 188 -26.58 1.37 39.22
C SER A 188 -27.53 0.91 40.33
N ARG A 189 -27.14 -0.08 41.16
CA ARG A 189 -27.98 -0.61 42.25
C ARG A 189 -27.58 -0.16 43.67
N SER A 190 -26.86 0.94 43.82
CA SER A 190 -26.50 1.48 45.15
C SER A 190 -26.82 2.97 45.27
N THR A 191 -28.10 3.32 45.40
CA THR A 191 -28.61 4.49 46.14
C THR A 191 -30.04 4.21 46.56
#